data_AF-A0A7K1YVY1-F1
#
_entry.id   AF-A0A7K1YVY1-F1
#
_cell.length_a   1.000
_cell.length_b   1.000
_cell.length_c   1.000
_cell.angle_alpha   90.00
_cell.angle_beta   90.00
_cell.angle_gamma   90.00
#
_symmetry.space_group_name_H-M   'P 1'
#
loop_
_entity.id
_entity.type
_entity.pdbx_description
1 polymer ?
#
loop_
_entity_poly.entity_id
_entity_poly.type
_entity_poly.pdbx_seq_one_letter_code
_entity_poly.pdbx_strand_id
1 'polypeptide(L)'
;MTLATDPRSDPRMVAVLAPLGMAGRADPVPLTADSSLDDIRALAALGEPGFQQVFNGMFEPLAPVEGVESSTEVISGVDGNEITLCVHRPAGDTGPRPGILHIHGGGMVILTAADLNYRRWRDELAARGLVVVGVEFRNAAGVLGSHPFPAALNDCTSALEWMHAHREELGVSKLVVSGESGGGNLTLATSLKARREGRLDRIDGVFAQCPYISGTYASPPADLTSLHENDGYFLAGDLMGYFVEAYDPGGANLTNPLAWPWHASVDDLRGMPPHVVSVNELDPLRDEGLDYYRKLVQAGVPTYSRTVNGTCHAGDLLMPSAMPEVYAASARDLATFAHEL
;
A
#
# COMPACT_ATOMS: atom_id res chain seq x y z
N MET A 1 -1.71 10.05 -24.96
CA MET A 1 -2.83 9.24 -24.43
C MET A 1 -3.00 9.58 -22.96
N THR A 2 -4.22 9.42 -22.44
CA THR A 2 -4.66 9.66 -21.05
C THR A 2 -5.59 8.53 -20.66
N LEU A 3 -5.96 8.38 -19.37
CA LEU A 3 -6.96 7.39 -18.95
C LEU A 3 -8.27 7.50 -19.75
N ALA A 4 -8.73 8.72 -20.07
CA ALA A 4 -9.93 8.95 -20.87
C ALA A 4 -9.85 8.50 -22.34
N THR A 5 -8.64 8.39 -22.89
CA THR A 5 -8.41 8.10 -24.32
C THR A 5 -7.70 6.77 -24.56
N ASP A 6 -7.22 6.12 -23.51
CA ASP A 6 -6.59 4.81 -23.57
C ASP A 6 -7.64 3.71 -23.73
N PRO A 7 -7.60 2.93 -24.82
CA PRO A 7 -8.62 1.91 -25.08
C PRO A 7 -8.60 0.75 -24.07
N ARG A 8 -7.55 0.67 -23.24
CA ARG A 8 -7.44 -0.35 -22.19
C ARG A 8 -8.22 0.02 -20.93
N SER A 9 -8.44 1.32 -20.68
CA SER A 9 -9.12 1.80 -19.47
C SER A 9 -10.53 1.21 -19.33
N ASP A 10 -10.89 0.78 -18.12
CA ASP A 10 -12.27 0.46 -17.81
C ASP A 10 -13.11 1.76 -17.93
N PRO A 11 -14.13 1.81 -18.81
CA PRO A 11 -14.90 3.02 -19.02
C PRO A 11 -15.67 3.47 -17.76
N ARG A 12 -15.95 2.57 -16.82
CA ARG A 12 -16.61 2.89 -15.55
C ARG A 12 -15.66 3.60 -14.60
N MET A 13 -14.39 3.19 -14.58
CA MET A 13 -13.32 3.90 -13.87
C MET A 13 -13.16 5.32 -14.44
N VAL A 14 -13.11 5.45 -15.76
CA VAL A 14 -13.03 6.76 -16.42
C VAL A 14 -14.23 7.64 -16.08
N ALA A 15 -15.44 7.08 -16.00
CA ALA A 15 -16.65 7.82 -15.63
C ALA A 15 -16.60 8.39 -14.20
N VAL A 16 -15.89 7.73 -13.27
CA VAL A 16 -15.63 8.25 -11.91
C VAL A 16 -14.57 9.33 -11.94
N LEU A 17 -13.47 9.12 -12.67
CA LEU A 17 -12.31 10.02 -12.66
C LEU A 17 -12.50 11.29 -13.49
N ALA A 18 -13.28 11.25 -14.58
CA ALA A 18 -13.41 12.38 -15.50
C ALA A 18 -14.04 13.64 -14.85
N PRO A 19 -15.13 13.54 -14.06
CA PRO A 19 -15.69 14.70 -13.35
C PRO A 19 -14.74 15.29 -12.30
N LEU A 20 -13.78 14.49 -11.81
CA LEU A 20 -12.75 14.90 -10.85
C LEU A 20 -11.52 15.52 -11.52
N GLY A 21 -11.47 15.59 -12.85
CA GLY A 21 -10.29 16.00 -13.61
C GLY A 21 -9.17 14.95 -13.66
N MET A 22 -9.39 13.76 -13.11
CA MET A 22 -8.37 12.72 -12.93
C MET A 22 -8.29 11.70 -14.07
N ALA A 23 -9.15 11.82 -15.10
CA ALA A 23 -9.06 10.99 -16.31
C ALA A 23 -8.10 11.56 -17.38
N GLY A 24 -7.58 12.77 -17.15
CA GLY A 24 -6.54 13.40 -17.95
C GLY A 24 -5.14 12.90 -17.60
N ARG A 25 -4.11 13.66 -17.97
CA ARG A 25 -2.81 13.56 -17.29
C ARG A 25 -2.90 14.41 -16.02
N ALA A 26 -2.31 13.93 -14.93
CA ALA A 26 -2.20 14.72 -13.71
C ALA A 26 -1.50 16.06 -14.01
N ASP A 27 -1.98 17.12 -13.35
CA ASP A 27 -1.39 18.44 -13.48
C ASP A 27 0.01 18.47 -12.86
N PRO A 28 0.97 19.21 -13.45
CA PRO A 28 2.29 19.39 -12.85
C PRO A 28 2.18 20.01 -11.46
N VAL A 29 2.97 19.50 -10.52
CA VAL A 29 3.04 20.10 -9.19
C VAL A 29 3.81 21.44 -9.24
N PRO A 30 3.46 22.43 -8.39
CA PRO A 30 4.13 23.73 -8.37
C PRO A 30 5.50 23.68 -7.64
N LEU A 31 6.29 22.63 -7.89
CA LEU A 31 7.62 22.43 -7.34
C LEU A 31 8.66 22.38 -8.46
N THR A 32 9.90 22.70 -8.13
CA THR A 32 11.05 22.69 -9.05
C THR A 32 12.20 21.92 -8.43
N ALA A 33 13.26 21.68 -9.21
CA ALA A 33 14.50 21.08 -8.70
C ALA A 33 15.16 21.88 -7.56
N ASP A 34 14.85 23.19 -7.43
CA ASP A 34 15.37 24.07 -6.38
C ASP A 34 14.43 24.16 -5.16
N SER A 35 13.28 23.48 -5.18
CA SER A 35 12.34 23.48 -4.05
C SER A 35 12.95 22.85 -2.80
N SER A 36 12.76 23.49 -1.65
CA SER A 36 13.29 22.97 -0.39
C SER A 36 12.47 21.78 0.11
N LEU A 37 13.06 21.00 1.03
CA LEU A 37 12.34 19.91 1.72
C LEU A 37 11.09 20.43 2.45
N ASP A 38 11.14 21.65 2.99
CA ASP A 38 10.00 22.28 3.65
C ASP A 38 8.88 22.61 2.65
N ASP A 39 9.22 23.08 1.44
CA ASP A 39 8.23 23.32 0.37
C ASP A 39 7.56 22.01 -0.07
N ILE A 40 8.35 20.95 -0.22
CA ILE A 40 7.87 19.61 -0.58
C ILE A 40 6.89 19.09 0.47
N ARG A 41 7.26 19.16 1.75
CA ARG A 41 6.41 18.73 2.87
C ARG A 41 5.15 19.58 3.00
N ALA A 42 5.27 20.90 2.80
CA ALA A 42 4.13 21.80 2.80
C ALA A 42 3.15 21.49 1.67
N LEU A 43 3.64 21.19 0.46
CA LEU A 43 2.78 20.76 -0.63
C LEU A 43 2.08 19.43 -0.31
N ALA A 44 2.80 18.44 0.21
CA ALA A 44 2.23 17.16 0.59
C ALA A 44 1.11 17.32 1.63
N ALA A 45 1.37 18.11 2.68
CA ALA A 45 0.38 18.41 3.72
C ALA A 45 -0.84 19.20 3.20
N LEU A 46 -0.64 20.11 2.22
CA LEU A 46 -1.73 20.84 1.59
C LEU A 46 -2.56 19.96 0.64
N GLY A 47 -1.92 18.99 -0.02
CA GLY A 47 -2.57 18.08 -0.96
C GLY A 47 -3.33 16.94 -0.29
N GLU A 48 -2.91 16.49 0.89
CA GLU A 48 -3.50 15.37 1.63
C GLU A 48 -5.03 15.52 1.84
N PRO A 49 -5.58 16.65 2.32
CA PRO A 49 -7.02 16.85 2.43
C PRO A 49 -7.77 16.73 1.09
N GLY A 50 -7.14 17.12 -0.03
CA GLY A 50 -7.71 16.97 -1.36
C GLY A 50 -7.88 15.52 -1.77
N PHE A 51 -6.85 14.69 -1.53
CA PHE A 51 -6.94 13.24 -1.74
C PHE A 51 -8.00 12.60 -0.83
N GLN A 52 -8.01 12.95 0.46
CA GLN A 52 -9.01 12.47 1.41
C GLN A 52 -10.44 12.85 0.99
N GLN A 53 -10.67 14.07 0.51
CA GLN A 53 -11.97 14.50 0.02
C GLN A 53 -12.42 13.69 -1.19
N VAL A 54 -11.51 13.45 -2.15
CA VAL A 54 -11.79 12.62 -3.33
C VAL A 54 -12.17 11.20 -2.91
N PHE A 55 -11.38 10.57 -2.04
CA PHE A 55 -11.67 9.22 -1.55
C PHE A 55 -12.96 9.18 -0.73
N ASN A 56 -13.21 10.14 0.16
CA ASN A 56 -14.47 10.19 0.89
C ASN A 56 -15.68 10.22 -0.06
N GLY A 57 -15.63 11.03 -1.12
CA GLY A 57 -16.69 11.08 -2.13
C GLY A 57 -16.94 9.75 -2.88
N MET A 58 -15.92 8.90 -3.03
CA MET A 58 -16.05 7.57 -3.65
C MET A 58 -16.69 6.52 -2.71
N PHE A 59 -16.57 6.71 -1.39
CA PHE A 59 -16.93 5.70 -0.39
C PHE A 59 -18.15 6.07 0.47
N GLU A 60 -18.42 7.35 0.73
CA GLU A 60 -19.57 7.83 1.52
C GLU A 60 -20.93 7.33 1.04
N PRO A 61 -21.20 7.19 -0.28
CA PRO A 61 -22.51 6.69 -0.75
C PRO A 61 -22.76 5.21 -0.47
N LEU A 62 -21.76 4.45 -0.03
CA LEU A 62 -21.87 3.01 0.18
C LEU A 62 -22.56 2.70 1.52
N ALA A 63 -23.42 1.69 1.52
CA ALA A 63 -23.93 1.14 2.77
C ALA A 63 -22.76 0.58 3.63
N PRO A 64 -22.81 0.70 4.97
CA PRO A 64 -21.84 0.07 5.86
C PRO A 64 -21.71 -1.43 5.59
N VAL A 65 -20.52 -1.98 5.82
CA VAL A 65 -20.32 -3.43 5.77
C VAL A 65 -20.95 -4.04 7.02
N GLU A 66 -21.86 -5.00 6.83
CA GLU A 66 -22.53 -5.67 7.93
C GLU A 66 -21.66 -6.79 8.53
N GLY A 67 -21.93 -7.14 9.79
CA GLY A 67 -21.28 -8.28 10.45
C GLY A 67 -19.81 -8.07 10.80
N VAL A 68 -19.36 -6.82 10.94
CA VAL A 68 -18.00 -6.45 11.34
C VAL A 68 -18.03 -5.64 12.64
N GLU A 69 -17.14 -5.98 13.56
CA GLU A 69 -16.84 -5.19 14.75
C GLU A 69 -15.46 -4.55 14.59
N SER A 70 -15.32 -3.29 15.01
CA SER A 70 -14.06 -2.56 14.99
C SER A 70 -13.70 -2.00 16.37
N SER A 71 -12.43 -2.08 16.75
CA SER A 71 -11.87 -1.46 17.96
C SER A 71 -10.53 -0.81 17.66
N THR A 72 -10.03 -0.03 18.62
CA THR A 72 -8.72 0.61 18.53
C THR A 72 -7.86 0.16 19.68
N GLU A 73 -6.62 -0.22 19.39
CA GLU A 73 -5.57 -0.47 20.37
C GLU A 73 -4.45 0.56 20.21
N VAL A 74 -3.79 0.94 21.29
CA VAL A 74 -2.64 1.85 21.25
C VAL A 74 -1.44 1.11 21.83
N ILE A 75 -0.36 1.03 21.06
CA ILE A 75 0.86 0.31 21.44
C ILE A 75 2.05 1.27 21.50
N SER A 76 3.12 0.86 22.17
CA SER A 76 4.38 1.61 22.16
C SER A 76 5.28 1.13 21.01
N GLY A 77 5.70 2.07 20.17
CA GLY A 77 6.72 1.88 19.14
C GLY A 77 8.14 1.84 19.73
N VAL A 78 9.09 1.43 18.91
CA VAL A 78 10.51 1.29 19.30
C VAL A 78 11.18 2.61 19.71
N ASP A 79 10.64 3.76 19.29
CA ASP A 79 11.16 5.09 19.68
C ASP A 79 10.42 5.66 20.90
N GLY A 80 9.54 4.88 21.54
CA GLY A 80 8.68 5.34 22.63
C GLY A 80 7.47 6.16 22.17
N ASN A 81 7.21 6.24 20.86
CA ASN A 81 6.00 6.82 20.29
C ASN A 81 4.78 5.91 20.50
N GLU A 82 3.59 6.48 20.52
CA GLU A 82 2.35 5.71 20.44
C GLU A 82 2.04 5.37 18.99
N ILE A 83 1.54 4.15 18.75
CA ILE A 83 1.07 3.68 17.45
C ILE A 83 -0.37 3.20 17.64
N THR A 84 -1.29 3.77 16.86
CA THR A 84 -2.69 3.36 16.85
C THR A 84 -2.88 2.17 15.91
N LEU A 85 -3.57 1.14 16.39
CA LEU A 85 -3.95 -0.04 15.62
C LEU A 85 -5.47 -0.09 15.49
N CYS A 86 -5.98 -0.08 14.26
CA CYS A 86 -7.41 -0.25 13.97
C CYS A 86 -7.71 -1.74 13.75
N VAL A 87 -8.36 -2.40 14.71
CA VAL A 87 -8.68 -3.83 14.65
C VAL A 87 -10.10 -4.01 14.12
N HIS A 88 -10.25 -4.82 13.06
CA HIS A 88 -11.53 -5.17 12.43
C HIS A 88 -11.68 -6.68 12.39
N ARG A 89 -12.85 -7.22 12.76
CA ARG A 89 -13.09 -8.67 12.82
C ARG A 89 -14.57 -9.01 12.61
N PRO A 90 -14.91 -10.24 12.19
CA PRO A 90 -16.30 -10.69 12.13
C PRO A 90 -17.01 -10.55 13.47
N ALA A 91 -18.23 -10.02 13.47
CA ALA A 91 -19.06 -9.89 14.66
C ALA A 91 -19.51 -11.26 15.19
N GLY A 92 -19.51 -11.43 16.51
CA GLY A 92 -20.04 -12.62 17.18
C GLY A 92 -19.29 -13.95 16.95
N ASP A 93 -18.16 -13.95 16.24
CA ASP A 93 -17.35 -15.13 15.97
C ASP A 93 -16.14 -15.23 16.93
N THR A 94 -15.79 -16.45 17.33
CA THR A 94 -14.77 -16.74 18.35
C THR A 94 -13.73 -17.76 17.90
N GLY A 95 -13.78 -18.25 16.65
CA GLY A 95 -12.81 -19.21 16.13
C GLY A 95 -11.51 -18.57 15.62
N PRO A 96 -10.35 -19.27 15.70
CA PRO A 96 -9.10 -18.81 15.08
C PRO A 96 -9.23 -18.63 13.55
N ARG A 97 -8.76 -17.50 13.03
CA ARG A 97 -8.87 -17.08 11.62
C ARG A 97 -7.58 -16.45 11.12
N PRO A 98 -7.31 -16.44 9.80
CA PRO A 98 -6.15 -15.70 9.30
C PRO A 98 -6.27 -14.21 9.63
N GLY A 99 -5.14 -13.64 10.02
CA GLY A 99 -4.97 -12.24 10.34
C GLY A 99 -4.24 -11.50 9.23
N ILE A 100 -4.66 -10.27 8.95
CA ILE A 100 -4.00 -9.35 8.02
C ILE A 100 -3.44 -8.17 8.81
N LEU A 101 -2.13 -7.97 8.78
CA LEU A 101 -1.52 -6.69 9.15
C LEU A 101 -1.60 -5.78 7.93
N HIS A 102 -2.56 -4.84 7.94
CA HIS A 102 -2.83 -3.95 6.83
C HIS A 102 -2.04 -2.65 6.95
N ILE A 103 -1.23 -2.35 5.94
CA ILE A 103 -0.40 -1.16 5.86
C ILE A 103 -0.90 -0.31 4.68
N HIS A 104 -1.38 0.89 4.97
CA HIS A 104 -2.03 1.74 3.96
C HIS A 104 -1.03 2.45 3.03
N GLY A 105 -1.52 2.87 1.87
CA GLY A 105 -0.81 3.65 0.85
C GLY A 105 -0.66 5.13 1.20
N GLY A 106 -0.36 5.95 0.17
CA GLY A 106 0.01 7.36 0.36
C GLY A 106 1.51 7.62 0.26
N GLY A 107 2.25 6.73 -0.41
CA GLY A 107 3.68 6.90 -0.70
C GLY A 107 4.58 6.95 0.53
N MET A 108 4.11 6.43 1.68
CA MET A 108 4.77 6.58 3.00
C MET A 108 4.86 8.03 3.50
N VAL A 109 4.12 8.95 2.87
CA VAL A 109 4.28 10.40 3.03
C VAL A 109 2.99 11.07 3.51
N ILE A 110 1.81 10.58 3.13
CA ILE A 110 0.49 11.14 3.49
C ILE A 110 -0.56 10.04 3.68
N LEU A 111 -1.78 10.45 4.02
CA LEU A 111 -2.98 9.65 4.31
C LEU A 111 -2.90 8.93 5.66
N THR A 112 -4.04 8.47 6.16
CA THR A 112 -4.15 7.85 7.49
C THR A 112 -4.89 6.53 7.40
N ALA A 113 -4.54 5.54 8.22
CA ALA A 113 -5.29 4.30 8.37
C ALA A 113 -6.76 4.55 8.78
N ALA A 114 -7.06 5.68 9.42
CA ALA A 114 -8.41 6.11 9.76
C ALA A 114 -9.25 6.57 8.55
N ASP A 115 -8.63 6.86 7.40
CA ASP A 115 -9.35 7.31 6.19
C ASP A 115 -10.41 6.29 5.75
N LEU A 116 -11.53 6.79 5.21
CA LEU A 116 -12.74 5.99 4.95
C LEU A 116 -12.47 4.83 3.97
N ASN A 117 -11.65 5.04 2.95
CA ASN A 117 -11.29 4.01 1.98
C ASN A 117 -10.55 2.83 2.63
N TYR A 118 -9.59 3.10 3.52
CA TYR A 118 -8.86 2.03 4.21
C TYR A 118 -9.70 1.35 5.27
N ARG A 119 -10.52 2.11 6.02
CA ARG A 119 -11.51 1.51 6.92
C ARG A 119 -12.45 0.58 6.17
N ARG A 120 -13.00 1.02 5.03
CA ARG A 120 -13.86 0.19 4.18
C ARG A 120 -13.14 -1.07 3.70
N TRP A 121 -11.88 -0.94 3.27
CA TRP A 121 -11.09 -2.09 2.83
C TRP A 121 -10.90 -3.12 3.96
N ARG A 122 -10.56 -2.67 5.16
CA ARG A 122 -10.44 -3.54 6.34
C ARG A 122 -11.77 -4.19 6.72
N ASP A 123 -12.88 -3.45 6.66
CA ASP A 123 -14.22 -4.00 6.92
C ASP A 123 -14.59 -5.08 5.90
N GLU A 124 -14.32 -4.86 4.61
CA GLU A 124 -14.61 -5.83 3.54
C GLU A 124 -13.79 -7.13 3.70
N LEU A 125 -12.53 -7.01 4.12
CA LEU A 125 -11.69 -8.15 4.45
C LEU A 125 -12.17 -8.86 5.72
N ALA A 126 -12.56 -8.12 6.76
CA ALA A 126 -13.11 -8.69 7.98
C ALA A 126 -14.41 -9.46 7.72
N ALA A 127 -15.32 -8.92 6.90
CA ALA A 127 -16.56 -9.58 6.50
C ALA A 127 -16.33 -10.90 5.72
N ARG A 128 -15.11 -11.13 5.21
CA ARG A 128 -14.69 -12.38 4.56
C ARG A 128 -14.07 -13.38 5.53
N GLY A 129 -14.13 -13.10 6.84
CA GLY A 129 -13.69 -14.04 7.86
C GLY A 129 -12.23 -13.87 8.26
N LEU A 130 -11.68 -12.67 8.13
CA LEU A 130 -10.31 -12.33 8.51
C LEU A 130 -10.31 -11.41 9.75
N VAL A 131 -9.24 -11.46 10.54
CA VAL A 131 -8.95 -10.40 11.52
C VAL A 131 -8.00 -9.41 10.86
N VAL A 132 -8.33 -8.13 10.81
CA VAL A 132 -7.55 -7.13 10.09
C VAL A 132 -7.08 -6.04 11.05
N VAL A 133 -5.77 -5.86 11.15
CA VAL A 133 -5.14 -4.83 12.00
C VAL A 133 -4.51 -3.78 11.09
N GLY A 134 -5.16 -2.62 10.97
CA GLY A 134 -4.62 -1.46 10.27
C GLY A 134 -3.62 -0.70 11.13
N VAL A 135 -2.46 -0.38 10.57
CA VAL A 135 -1.38 0.33 11.30
C VAL A 135 -1.42 1.82 10.96
N GLU A 136 -1.62 2.68 11.97
CA GLU A 136 -1.51 4.14 11.87
C GLU A 136 -0.04 4.54 12.11
N PHE A 137 0.80 4.37 11.10
CA PHE A 137 2.23 4.64 11.19
C PHE A 137 2.56 6.13 10.99
N ARG A 138 3.71 6.59 11.50
CA ARG A 138 4.22 7.95 11.25
C ARG A 138 4.55 8.15 9.76
N ASN A 139 4.07 9.25 9.19
CA ASN A 139 4.32 9.60 7.78
C ASN A 139 5.51 10.54 7.59
N ALA A 140 6.07 10.57 6.39
CA ALA A 140 7.15 11.52 6.05
C ALA A 140 6.69 12.99 5.92
N ALA A 141 5.40 13.23 5.66
CA ALA A 141 4.76 14.53 5.66
C ALA A 141 3.28 14.39 6.11
N GLY A 142 2.42 15.36 5.77
CA GLY A 142 1.00 15.31 6.12
C GLY A 142 0.73 15.46 7.62
N VAL A 143 -0.50 15.14 8.01
CA VAL A 143 -0.99 15.28 9.39
C VAL A 143 -0.29 14.36 10.39
N LEU A 144 0.28 13.24 9.92
CA LEU A 144 1.05 12.28 10.72
C LEU A 144 2.57 12.48 10.59
N GLY A 145 3.02 13.55 9.94
CA GLY A 145 4.42 13.84 9.68
C GLY A 145 5.03 14.92 10.57
N SER A 146 6.32 15.25 10.41
CA SER A 146 7.23 14.85 9.33
C SER A 146 8.33 13.90 9.81
N HIS A 147 8.15 12.60 9.57
CA HIS A 147 9.05 11.54 10.04
C HIS A 147 9.64 10.75 8.86
N PRO A 148 10.88 11.06 8.43
CA PRO A 148 11.55 10.33 7.35
C PRO A 148 11.76 8.85 7.66
N PHE A 149 12.16 8.09 6.63
CA PHE A 149 12.69 6.74 6.78
C PHE A 149 13.75 6.69 7.90
N PRO A 150 13.72 5.69 8.81
CA PRO A 150 12.87 4.49 8.81
C PRO A 150 11.64 4.55 9.74
N ALA A 151 11.10 5.73 10.09
CA ALA A 151 10.05 5.85 11.11
C ALA A 151 8.81 4.97 10.83
N ALA A 152 8.21 5.11 9.65
CA ALA A 152 7.05 4.32 9.22
C ALA A 152 7.33 2.80 9.27
N LEU A 153 8.51 2.38 8.80
CA LEU A 153 8.92 0.96 8.79
C LEU A 153 9.08 0.41 10.21
N ASN A 154 9.65 1.21 11.12
CA ASN A 154 9.79 0.84 12.53
C ASN A 154 8.43 0.71 13.21
N ASP A 155 7.47 1.56 12.90
CA ASP A 155 6.10 1.48 13.42
C ASP A 155 5.39 0.22 12.90
N CYS A 156 5.50 -0.06 11.59
CA CYS A 156 4.95 -1.28 10.98
C CYS A 156 5.55 -2.57 11.59
N THR A 157 6.87 -2.56 11.84
CA THR A 157 7.54 -3.69 12.50
C THR A 157 7.06 -3.85 13.94
N SER A 158 6.88 -2.75 14.68
CA SER A 158 6.34 -2.79 16.06
C SER A 158 4.93 -3.37 16.09
N ALA A 159 4.09 -2.98 15.12
CA ALA A 159 2.73 -3.52 14.97
C ALA A 159 2.74 -5.03 14.61
N LEU A 160 3.67 -5.47 13.76
CA LEU A 160 3.87 -6.90 13.47
C LEU A 160 4.23 -7.70 14.72
N GLU A 161 5.20 -7.22 15.51
CA GLU A 161 5.59 -7.85 16.78
C GLU A 161 4.41 -7.95 17.74
N TRP A 162 3.66 -6.85 17.89
CA TRP A 162 2.50 -6.81 18.77
C TRP A 162 1.42 -7.80 18.30
N MET A 163 1.05 -7.78 17.01
CA MET A 163 0.02 -8.66 16.48
C MET A 163 0.44 -10.12 16.60
N HIS A 164 1.72 -10.44 16.38
CA HIS A 164 2.24 -11.79 16.59
C HIS A 164 2.18 -12.23 18.06
N ALA A 165 2.54 -11.35 19.00
CA ALA A 165 2.51 -11.65 20.43
C ALA A 165 1.08 -11.81 20.98
N HIS A 166 0.07 -11.17 20.37
CA HIS A 166 -1.33 -11.20 20.83
C HIS A 166 -2.23 -12.07 19.93
N ARG A 167 -1.65 -12.97 19.13
CA ARG A 167 -2.43 -13.81 18.19
C ARG A 167 -3.54 -14.61 18.86
N GLU A 168 -3.29 -15.17 20.05
CA GLU A 168 -4.30 -15.93 20.78
C GLU A 168 -5.47 -15.04 21.21
N GLU A 169 -5.18 -13.84 21.74
CA GLU A 169 -6.19 -12.87 22.18
C GLU A 169 -7.00 -12.31 21.00
N LEU A 170 -6.33 -12.10 19.87
CA LEU A 170 -6.95 -11.61 18.63
C LEU A 170 -7.70 -12.72 17.86
N GLY A 171 -7.53 -13.99 18.21
CA GLY A 171 -8.06 -15.12 17.44
C GLY A 171 -7.40 -15.29 16.07
N VAL A 172 -6.11 -14.98 15.96
CA VAL A 172 -5.33 -15.03 14.71
C VAL A 172 -4.56 -16.35 14.56
N SER A 173 -4.83 -17.11 13.51
CA SER A 173 -4.18 -18.40 13.22
C SER A 173 -2.92 -18.28 12.34
N LYS A 174 -2.95 -17.37 11.37
CA LYS A 174 -1.88 -17.05 10.41
C LYS A 174 -1.77 -15.53 10.31
N LEU A 175 -0.60 -14.98 10.02
CA LEU A 175 -0.42 -13.54 9.85
C LEU A 175 0.14 -13.23 8.48
N VAL A 176 -0.66 -12.53 7.69
CA VAL A 176 -0.27 -12.01 6.38
C VAL A 176 -0.02 -10.51 6.51
N VAL A 177 1.11 -10.03 5.98
CA VAL A 177 1.35 -8.59 5.84
C VAL A 177 0.83 -8.17 4.47
N SER A 178 -0.01 -7.14 4.41
CA SER A 178 -0.64 -6.70 3.17
C SER A 178 -0.76 -5.19 3.10
N GLY A 179 -0.65 -4.65 1.88
CA GLY A 179 -0.81 -3.22 1.64
C GLY A 179 -0.65 -2.86 0.16
N GLU A 180 -1.13 -1.68 -0.19
CA GLU A 180 -1.10 -1.15 -1.55
C GLU A 180 -0.20 0.08 -1.70
N SER A 181 0.38 0.29 -2.88
CA SER A 181 1.20 1.48 -3.17
C SER A 181 2.37 1.63 -2.19
N GLY A 182 2.46 2.75 -1.46
CA GLY A 182 3.42 2.93 -0.37
C GLY A 182 3.25 1.94 0.79
N GLY A 183 2.03 1.46 1.03
CA GLY A 183 1.76 0.35 1.94
C GLY A 183 2.26 -0.98 1.40
N GLY A 184 2.26 -1.15 0.08
CA GLY A 184 2.92 -2.25 -0.62
C GLY A 184 4.44 -2.22 -0.45
N ASN A 185 5.05 -1.04 -0.46
CA ASN A 185 6.45 -0.86 -0.10
C ASN A 185 6.72 -1.30 1.34
N LEU A 186 6.01 -0.72 2.31
CA LEU A 186 6.18 -1.04 3.72
C LEU A 186 5.87 -2.51 4.04
N THR A 187 4.96 -3.15 3.31
CA THR A 187 4.67 -4.58 3.40
C THR A 187 5.90 -5.43 3.04
N LEU A 188 6.53 -5.12 1.89
CA LEU A 188 7.73 -5.81 1.45
C LEU A 188 8.94 -5.48 2.36
N ALA A 189 9.12 -4.21 2.72
CA ALA A 189 10.19 -3.75 3.59
C ALA A 189 10.09 -4.31 5.01
N THR A 190 8.88 -4.42 5.58
CA THR A 190 8.64 -5.07 6.89
C THR A 190 9.07 -6.52 6.85
N SER A 191 8.76 -7.23 5.76
CA SER A 191 9.17 -8.63 5.57
C SER A 191 10.69 -8.77 5.41
N LEU A 192 11.33 -7.87 4.66
CA LEU A 192 12.79 -7.82 4.50
C LEU A 192 13.49 -7.52 5.83
N LYS A 193 12.96 -6.58 6.62
CA LYS A 193 13.48 -6.24 7.95
C LYS A 193 13.31 -7.41 8.92
N ALA A 194 12.13 -8.05 8.94
CA ALA A 194 11.90 -9.25 9.73
C ALA A 194 12.91 -10.36 9.40
N ARG A 195 13.19 -10.59 8.10
CA ARG A 195 14.24 -11.53 7.70
C ARG A 195 15.61 -11.14 8.26
N ARG A 196 16.03 -9.89 8.07
CA ARG A 196 17.34 -9.38 8.53
C ARG A 196 17.53 -9.51 10.04
N GLU A 197 16.44 -9.37 10.79
CA GLU A 197 16.44 -9.45 12.25
C GLU A 197 16.22 -10.88 12.79
N GLY A 198 16.09 -11.89 11.92
CA GLY A 198 15.86 -13.28 12.32
C GLY A 198 14.45 -13.53 12.86
N ARG A 199 13.46 -12.81 12.31
CA ARG A 199 12.08 -12.71 12.79
C ARG A 199 11.02 -13.12 11.79
N LEU A 200 11.43 -13.85 10.75
CA LEU A 200 10.57 -14.21 9.63
C LEU A 200 9.46 -15.22 10.02
N ASP A 201 9.62 -15.91 11.14
CA ASP A 201 8.62 -16.79 11.77
C ASP A 201 7.33 -16.07 12.17
N ARG A 202 7.34 -14.73 12.19
CA ARG A 202 6.17 -13.89 12.48
C ARG A 202 5.27 -13.64 11.29
N ILE A 203 5.70 -14.01 10.07
CA ILE A 203 5.00 -13.71 8.83
C ILE A 203 4.74 -15.02 8.09
N ASP A 204 3.46 -15.38 7.97
CA ASP A 204 3.03 -16.59 7.26
C ASP A 204 2.88 -16.34 5.75
N GLY A 205 2.63 -15.10 5.33
CA GLY A 205 2.51 -14.71 3.93
C GLY A 205 2.58 -13.20 3.70
N VAL A 206 2.78 -12.78 2.44
CA VAL A 206 2.91 -11.37 2.07
C VAL A 206 2.09 -11.08 0.82
N PHE A 207 1.30 -10.01 0.84
CA PHE A 207 0.44 -9.62 -0.28
C PHE A 207 0.61 -8.14 -0.61
N ALA A 208 1.41 -7.85 -1.64
CA ALA A 208 1.70 -6.48 -2.06
C ALA A 208 0.88 -6.09 -3.29
N GLN A 209 0.12 -5.00 -3.19
CA GLN A 209 -0.73 -4.47 -4.25
C GLN A 209 -0.10 -3.20 -4.83
N CYS A 210 -0.05 -3.07 -6.15
CA CYS A 210 0.55 -1.96 -6.89
C CYS A 210 1.77 -1.30 -6.20
N PRO A 211 2.81 -2.10 -5.82
CA PRO A 211 3.81 -1.64 -4.87
C PRO A 211 4.65 -0.47 -5.42
N TYR A 212 4.85 0.56 -4.59
CA TYR A 212 5.64 1.78 -4.87
C TYR A 212 7.07 1.64 -4.35
N ILE A 213 7.96 1.03 -5.13
CA ILE A 213 9.17 0.39 -4.59
C ILE A 213 10.47 0.74 -5.29
N SER A 214 10.46 1.42 -6.45
CA SER A 214 11.72 1.74 -7.14
C SER A 214 12.45 2.94 -6.54
N GLY A 215 11.73 3.99 -6.14
CA GLY A 215 12.36 5.25 -5.69
C GLY A 215 13.01 6.05 -6.82
N THR A 216 12.81 5.68 -8.09
CA THR A 216 13.54 6.22 -9.24
C THR A 216 12.71 7.19 -10.10
N TYR A 217 11.57 7.66 -9.61
CA TYR A 217 10.56 8.36 -10.42
C TYR A 217 11.03 9.72 -10.99
N ALA A 218 11.96 10.40 -10.33
CA ALA A 218 12.57 11.62 -10.84
C ALA A 218 13.55 11.37 -12.01
N SER A 219 14.00 10.13 -12.19
CA SER A 219 14.91 9.70 -13.25
C SER A 219 14.62 8.24 -13.62
N PRO A 220 13.45 7.99 -14.26
CA PRO A 220 12.94 6.65 -14.47
C PRO A 220 13.88 5.81 -15.36
N PRO A 221 14.22 4.58 -14.95
CA PRO A 221 14.97 3.64 -15.77
C PRO A 221 14.23 3.29 -17.06
N ALA A 222 14.96 3.15 -18.17
CA ALA A 222 14.37 2.85 -19.48
C ALA A 222 13.69 1.47 -19.56
N ASP A 223 14.08 0.54 -18.68
CA ASP A 223 13.52 -0.82 -18.59
C ASP A 223 12.24 -0.90 -17.74
N LEU A 224 11.95 0.12 -16.92
CA LEU A 224 10.64 0.30 -16.27
C LEU A 224 9.69 1.05 -17.20
N THR A 225 9.34 0.42 -18.32
CA THR A 225 8.59 1.06 -19.41
C THR A 225 7.25 1.66 -18.99
N SER A 226 6.58 1.08 -17.98
CA SER A 226 5.33 1.60 -17.42
C SER A 226 5.46 3.02 -16.86
N LEU A 227 6.62 3.40 -16.32
CA LEU A 227 6.89 4.75 -15.81
C LEU A 227 6.86 5.81 -16.91
N HIS A 228 6.99 5.42 -18.18
CA HIS A 228 6.87 6.32 -19.34
C HIS A 228 5.52 6.14 -20.05
N GLU A 229 5.08 4.89 -20.19
CA GLU A 229 3.85 4.51 -20.88
C GLU A 229 2.61 5.11 -20.20
N ASN A 230 2.54 5.01 -18.87
CA ASN A 230 1.39 5.38 -18.05
C ASN A 230 1.68 6.62 -17.18
N ASP A 231 2.73 7.39 -17.47
CA ASP A 231 3.03 8.61 -16.73
C ASP A 231 1.87 9.61 -16.77
N GLY A 232 1.51 10.13 -15.59
CA GLY A 232 0.38 11.03 -15.38
C GLY A 232 -0.98 10.34 -15.33
N TYR A 233 -1.07 9.01 -15.42
CA TYR A 233 -2.33 8.29 -15.24
C TYR A 233 -2.58 8.10 -13.74
N PHE A 234 -3.36 9.02 -13.14
CA PHE A 234 -3.59 9.12 -11.69
C PHE A 234 -2.34 9.49 -10.88
N LEU A 235 -1.21 8.83 -11.12
CA LEU A 235 0.11 9.17 -10.57
C LEU A 235 1.01 9.79 -11.65
N ALA A 236 1.80 10.78 -11.26
CA ALA A 236 2.81 11.40 -12.10
C ALA A 236 4.21 11.26 -11.49
N GLY A 237 5.22 11.06 -12.35
CA GLY A 237 6.60 10.85 -11.95
C GLY A 237 7.20 12.02 -11.15
N ASP A 238 6.77 13.26 -11.43
CA ASP A 238 7.22 14.46 -10.73
C ASP A 238 6.78 14.46 -9.25
N LEU A 239 5.48 14.30 -8.98
CA LEU A 239 4.94 14.19 -7.63
C LEU A 239 5.59 13.05 -6.85
N MET A 240 5.74 11.88 -7.49
CA MET A 240 6.40 10.73 -6.88
C MET A 240 7.87 11.03 -6.55
N GLY A 241 8.59 11.73 -7.44
CA GLY A 241 9.96 12.18 -7.18
C GLY A 241 10.08 13.07 -5.94
N TYR A 242 9.13 13.98 -5.71
CA TYR A 242 9.10 14.78 -4.49
C TYR A 242 8.74 13.97 -3.24
N PHE A 243 7.89 12.94 -3.37
CA PHE A 243 7.60 12.03 -2.28
C PHE A 243 8.81 11.18 -1.88
N VAL A 244 9.67 10.81 -2.85
CA VAL A 244 10.98 10.19 -2.56
C VAL A 244 11.83 11.11 -1.68
N GLU A 245 11.96 12.39 -2.04
CA GLU A 245 12.75 13.36 -1.26
C GLU A 245 12.15 13.61 0.13
N ALA A 246 10.82 13.62 0.27
CA ALA A 246 10.18 13.72 1.58
C ALA A 246 10.49 12.52 2.48
N TYR A 247 10.46 11.31 1.90
CA TYR A 247 10.67 10.04 2.60
C TYR A 247 12.13 9.77 2.96
N ASP A 248 13.06 10.07 2.06
CA ASP A 248 14.51 9.90 2.23
C ASP A 248 15.27 11.18 1.86
N PRO A 249 15.22 12.23 2.71
CA PRO A 249 15.86 13.51 2.42
C PRO A 249 17.35 13.37 2.11
N GLY A 250 17.77 13.90 0.95
CA GLY A 250 19.16 13.79 0.48
C GLY A 250 19.55 12.40 -0.09
N GLY A 251 18.62 11.45 -0.18
CA GLY A 251 18.77 10.23 -0.97
C GLY A 251 19.77 9.20 -0.45
N ALA A 252 20.08 9.20 0.84
CA ALA A 252 21.06 8.29 1.43
C ALA A 252 20.63 6.80 1.36
N ASN A 253 19.34 6.54 1.19
CA ASN A 253 18.74 5.21 1.15
C ASN A 253 18.16 4.85 -0.23
N LEU A 254 18.46 5.61 -1.30
CA LEU A 254 17.93 5.36 -2.65
C LEU A 254 18.11 3.92 -3.16
N THR A 255 19.17 3.22 -2.73
CA THR A 255 19.41 1.80 -3.08
C THR A 255 19.29 0.85 -1.90
N ASN A 256 18.79 1.34 -0.75
CA ASN A 256 18.55 0.51 0.43
C ASN A 256 17.23 -0.24 0.26
N PRO A 257 17.23 -1.59 0.22
CA PRO A 257 16.01 -2.36 0.00
C PRO A 257 14.98 -2.27 1.12
N LEU A 258 15.32 -1.68 2.28
CA LEU A 258 14.35 -1.38 3.33
C LEU A 258 13.60 -0.06 3.10
N ALA A 259 14.13 0.85 2.29
CA ALA A 259 13.42 2.05 1.85
C ALA A 259 12.74 1.82 0.48
N TRP A 260 13.43 1.11 -0.41
CA TRP A 260 13.01 0.85 -1.79
C TRP A 260 13.19 -0.63 -2.13
N PRO A 261 12.22 -1.50 -1.80
CA PRO A 261 12.29 -2.94 -1.98
C PRO A 261 12.68 -3.41 -3.38
N TRP A 262 12.48 -2.60 -4.42
CA TRP A 262 12.95 -2.91 -5.77
C TRP A 262 14.46 -3.16 -5.82
N HIS A 263 15.26 -2.57 -4.92
CA HIS A 263 16.70 -2.81 -4.83
C HIS A 263 17.10 -4.10 -4.09
N ALA A 264 16.15 -4.92 -3.62
CA ALA A 264 16.46 -6.19 -2.97
C ALA A 264 17.14 -7.15 -3.96
N SER A 265 18.27 -7.73 -3.55
CA SER A 265 18.91 -8.78 -4.31
C SER A 265 18.12 -10.10 -4.24
N VAL A 266 18.38 -11.03 -5.16
CA VAL A 266 17.83 -12.40 -5.07
C VAL A 266 18.17 -13.03 -3.72
N ASP A 267 19.39 -12.78 -3.21
CA ASP A 267 19.81 -13.30 -1.92
C ASP A 267 19.08 -12.64 -0.74
N ASP A 268 18.68 -11.35 -0.83
CA ASP A 268 17.78 -10.68 0.13
C ASP A 268 16.35 -11.26 0.13
N LEU A 269 15.98 -12.06 -0.87
CA LEU A 269 14.65 -12.68 -0.98
C LEU A 269 14.61 -14.20 -0.73
N ARG A 270 15.75 -14.90 -0.72
CA ARG A 270 15.78 -16.35 -0.42
C ARG A 270 15.15 -16.71 0.94
N GLY A 271 14.25 -17.68 0.94
CA GLY A 271 13.61 -18.18 2.16
C GLY A 271 12.49 -17.29 2.71
N MET A 272 12.08 -16.26 1.96
CA MET A 272 10.87 -15.47 2.28
C MET A 272 9.62 -16.36 2.27
N PRO A 273 8.58 -16.03 3.06
CA PRO A 273 7.30 -16.75 3.06
C PRO A 273 6.60 -16.62 1.70
N PRO A 274 5.49 -17.34 1.45
CA PRO A 274 4.70 -17.15 0.23
C PRO A 274 4.36 -15.68 -0.04
N HIS A 275 4.47 -15.24 -1.29
CA HIS A 275 4.22 -13.86 -1.71
C HIS A 275 3.17 -13.77 -2.83
N VAL A 276 2.41 -12.68 -2.83
CA VAL A 276 1.58 -12.26 -3.96
C VAL A 276 1.97 -10.85 -4.36
N VAL A 277 2.15 -10.63 -5.66
CA VAL A 277 2.33 -9.30 -6.24
C VAL A 277 1.19 -9.01 -7.20
N SER A 278 0.27 -8.13 -6.81
CA SER A 278 -0.82 -7.67 -7.66
C SER A 278 -0.46 -6.32 -8.27
N VAL A 279 -0.52 -6.18 -9.59
CA VAL A 279 -0.30 -4.91 -10.30
C VAL A 279 -1.54 -4.48 -11.05
N ASN A 280 -1.64 -3.20 -11.40
CA ASN A 280 -2.72 -2.66 -12.24
C ASN A 280 -2.20 -2.41 -13.68
N GLU A 281 -3.02 -2.65 -14.70
CA GLU A 281 -2.57 -2.60 -16.10
C GLU A 281 -2.11 -1.21 -16.56
N LEU A 282 -2.85 -0.16 -16.15
CA LEU A 282 -2.63 1.23 -16.55
C LEU A 282 -1.95 2.05 -15.43
N ASP A 283 -1.08 1.40 -14.67
CA ASP A 283 -0.33 2.00 -13.56
C ASP A 283 1.12 2.25 -13.97
N PRO A 284 1.70 3.44 -13.72
CA PRO A 284 3.13 3.68 -13.93
C PRO A 284 4.02 2.75 -13.09
N LEU A 285 3.55 2.24 -11.96
CA LEU A 285 4.29 1.34 -11.05
C LEU A 285 4.23 -0.15 -11.44
N ARG A 286 3.53 -0.48 -12.55
CA ARG A 286 3.31 -1.86 -12.97
C ARG A 286 4.62 -2.64 -13.13
N ASP A 287 5.59 -2.11 -13.85
CA ASP A 287 6.78 -2.87 -14.23
C ASP A 287 7.73 -3.10 -13.04
N GLU A 288 7.81 -2.18 -12.08
CA GLU A 288 8.63 -2.37 -10.87
C GLU A 288 8.07 -3.46 -9.96
N GLY A 289 6.73 -3.55 -9.84
CA GLY A 289 6.06 -4.68 -9.17
C GLY A 289 6.35 -6.00 -9.88
N LEU A 290 6.19 -6.05 -11.20
CA LEU A 290 6.49 -7.27 -11.99
C LEU A 290 7.97 -7.66 -11.93
N ASP A 291 8.89 -6.71 -11.85
CA ASP A 291 10.31 -6.99 -11.64
C ASP A 291 10.60 -7.56 -10.26
N TYR A 292 9.97 -7.02 -9.20
CA TYR A 292 10.06 -7.60 -7.85
C TYR A 292 9.51 -9.03 -7.81
N TYR A 293 8.39 -9.29 -8.48
CA TYR A 293 7.87 -10.65 -8.68
C TYR A 293 8.92 -11.59 -9.32
N ARG A 294 9.59 -11.15 -10.39
CA ARG A 294 10.65 -11.96 -11.04
C ARG A 294 11.80 -12.27 -10.08
N LYS A 295 12.20 -11.30 -9.24
CA LYS A 295 13.24 -11.50 -8.22
C LYS A 295 12.81 -12.51 -7.15
N LEU A 296 11.55 -12.49 -6.71
CA LEU A 296 10.99 -13.51 -5.80
C LEU A 296 11.06 -14.92 -6.42
N VAL A 297 10.64 -15.07 -7.69
CA VAL A 297 10.72 -16.34 -8.42
C VAL A 297 12.16 -16.83 -8.54
N GLN A 298 13.11 -15.97 -8.88
CA GLN A 298 14.54 -16.31 -8.96
C GLN A 298 15.11 -16.74 -7.60
N ALA A 299 14.60 -16.18 -6.51
CA ALA A 299 14.98 -16.54 -5.14
C ALA A 299 14.36 -17.85 -4.65
N GLY A 300 13.44 -18.44 -5.43
CA GLY A 300 12.73 -19.68 -5.07
C GLY A 300 11.59 -19.47 -4.07
N VAL A 301 11.07 -18.25 -3.95
CA VAL A 301 9.93 -17.95 -3.08
C VAL A 301 8.64 -18.49 -3.72
N PRO A 302 7.75 -19.16 -2.97
CA PRO A 302 6.42 -19.51 -3.47
C PRO A 302 5.67 -18.22 -3.82
N THR A 303 5.47 -17.93 -5.10
CA THR A 303 4.93 -16.63 -5.53
C THR A 303 4.07 -16.75 -6.77
N TYR A 304 2.97 -16.01 -6.80
CA TYR A 304 2.27 -15.68 -8.03
C TYR A 304 2.11 -14.16 -8.17
N SER A 305 1.92 -13.71 -9.41
CA SER A 305 1.54 -12.33 -9.70
C SER A 305 0.22 -12.29 -10.43
N ARG A 306 -0.54 -11.21 -10.27
CA ARG A 306 -1.72 -10.93 -11.09
C ARG A 306 -1.67 -9.51 -11.64
N THR A 307 -2.31 -9.29 -12.78
CA THR A 307 -2.60 -7.96 -13.31
C THR A 307 -4.10 -7.73 -13.23
N VAL A 308 -4.52 -6.60 -12.68
CA VAL A 308 -5.91 -6.16 -12.72
C VAL A 308 -6.10 -5.28 -13.95
N ASN A 309 -6.65 -5.89 -15.00
CA ASN A 309 -6.82 -5.23 -16.29
C ASN A 309 -7.84 -4.09 -16.22
N GLY A 310 -7.64 -3.07 -17.04
CA GLY A 310 -8.50 -1.89 -17.14
C GLY A 310 -8.39 -0.89 -15.99
N THR A 311 -7.53 -1.13 -15.01
CA THR A 311 -7.41 -0.27 -13.83
C THR A 311 -6.14 0.58 -13.85
N CYS A 312 -6.27 1.85 -13.43
CA CYS A 312 -5.13 2.70 -13.04
C CYS A 312 -4.59 2.26 -11.69
N HIS A 313 -3.58 2.97 -11.19
CA HIS A 313 -3.03 2.75 -9.85
C HIS A 313 -4.14 2.67 -8.78
N ALA A 314 -4.18 1.55 -8.04
CA ALA A 314 -5.17 1.25 -6.99
C ALA A 314 -6.65 1.33 -7.42
N GLY A 315 -6.96 1.34 -8.73
CA GLY A 315 -8.33 1.48 -9.23
C GLY A 315 -9.26 0.36 -8.76
N ASP A 316 -8.71 -0.84 -8.55
CA ASP A 316 -9.42 -1.99 -7.98
C ASP A 316 -9.72 -1.85 -6.48
N LEU A 317 -9.10 -0.88 -5.80
CA LEU A 317 -9.26 -0.65 -4.35
C LEU A 317 -10.02 0.62 -4.03
N LEU A 318 -10.26 1.48 -5.02
CA LEU A 318 -10.87 2.80 -4.82
C LEU A 318 -12.31 2.90 -5.36
N MET A 319 -12.76 1.95 -6.16
CA MET A 319 -14.02 2.08 -6.91
C MET A 319 -15.03 0.94 -6.65
N PRO A 320 -15.35 0.62 -5.39
CA PRO A 320 -16.32 -0.45 -5.08
C PRO A 320 -17.73 -0.17 -5.60
N SER A 321 -18.11 1.09 -5.85
CA SER A 321 -19.42 1.45 -6.42
C SER A 321 -19.47 1.25 -7.94
N ALA A 322 -18.43 1.68 -8.66
CA ALA A 322 -18.39 1.67 -10.12
C ALA A 322 -17.88 0.35 -10.71
N MET A 323 -16.97 -0.33 -9.99
CA MET A 323 -16.39 -1.62 -10.38
C MET A 323 -16.49 -2.63 -9.22
N PRO A 324 -17.69 -2.92 -8.70
CA PRO A 324 -17.89 -3.74 -7.50
C PRO A 324 -17.29 -5.14 -7.63
N GLU A 325 -17.35 -5.74 -8.82
CA GLU A 325 -16.81 -7.08 -9.06
C GLU A 325 -15.28 -7.11 -9.12
N VAL A 326 -14.65 -6.03 -9.60
CA VAL A 326 -13.18 -5.86 -9.62
C VAL A 326 -12.67 -5.69 -8.19
N TYR A 327 -13.30 -4.79 -7.43
CA TYR A 327 -12.99 -4.58 -6.01
C TYR A 327 -13.19 -5.84 -5.17
N ALA A 328 -14.33 -6.52 -5.35
CA ALA A 328 -14.61 -7.75 -4.65
C ALA A 328 -13.68 -8.90 -5.07
N ALA A 329 -13.17 -8.92 -6.31
CA ALA A 329 -12.16 -9.89 -6.75
C ALA A 329 -10.85 -9.70 -6.00
N SER A 330 -10.36 -8.45 -5.87
CA SER A 330 -9.16 -8.14 -5.11
C SER A 330 -9.28 -8.55 -3.64
N ALA A 331 -10.42 -8.26 -3.01
CA ALA A 331 -10.67 -8.65 -1.62
C ALA A 331 -10.79 -10.17 -1.44
N ARG A 332 -11.42 -10.88 -2.40
CA ARG A 332 -11.50 -12.35 -2.38
C ARG A 332 -10.13 -12.99 -2.55
N ASP A 333 -9.30 -12.49 -3.45
CA ASP A 333 -7.97 -13.05 -3.73
C ASP A 333 -7.06 -12.97 -2.50
N LEU A 334 -7.05 -11.83 -1.80
CA LEU A 334 -6.34 -11.67 -0.53
C LEU A 334 -6.88 -12.61 0.56
N ALA A 335 -8.21 -12.71 0.70
CA ALA A 335 -8.82 -13.61 1.67
C ALA A 335 -8.50 -15.09 1.39
N THR A 336 -8.63 -15.51 0.12
CA THR A 336 -8.28 -16.87 -0.31
C THR A 336 -6.81 -17.16 -0.04
N PHE A 337 -5.90 -16.26 -0.41
CA PHE A 337 -4.48 -16.41 -0.12
C PHE A 337 -4.24 -16.62 1.39
N ALA A 338 -4.82 -15.79 2.25
CA ALA A 338 -4.65 -15.91 3.69
C ALA A 338 -5.22 -17.22 4.28
N HIS A 339 -6.30 -17.75 3.71
CA HIS A 339 -6.92 -19.01 4.13
C HIS A 339 -6.17 -20.27 3.64
N GLU A 340 -5.36 -20.17 2.60
CA GLU A 340 -4.66 -21.30 1.97
C GLU A 340 -3.19 -21.49 2.45
N LEU A 341 -2.71 -20.67 3.39
CA LEU A 341 -1.36 -20.74 4.01
C LEU A 341 -1.17 -21.83 5.08
#